data_AF-A0A1M5DX48-F1
#
_entry.id   AF-A0A1M5DX48-F1
#
_cell.length_a   1.000
_cell.length_b   1.000
_cell.length_c   1.000
_cell.angle_alpha   90.00
_cell.angle_beta   90.00
_cell.angle_gamma   90.00
#
_symmetry.space_group_name_H-M   'P 1'
#
loop_
_entity.id
_entity.type
_entity.pdbx_description
1 polymer ?
#
loop_
_entity_poly.entity_id
_entity_poly.type
_entity_poly.pdbx_seq_one_letter_code
_entity_poly.pdbx_strand_id
1 'polypeptide(L)'
;MNIKKAYNYFYYKIYKSIEYTSGQSDGRTIANFKTGLVIIFLEIIFFAALFIYYNIYISKDSSIVGTELQWITMVILLVLIDYFIFYNSSIKWKEIFIKFDQLPKKKNNLGSWIVFLTVISLIGNLIFSFYCLDRKAKKDQVGPYAPEIVAKKRRGDSLRKAQQVEKLKYIYGEENKK
;
A
#
# COMPACT_ATOMS: atom_id res chain seq x y z
N MET A 1 2.69 -13.80 23.16
CA MET A 1 4.05 -13.28 22.88
C MET A 1 4.01 -11.77 23.09
N ASN A 2 4.87 -11.19 23.94
CA ASN A 2 4.87 -9.73 24.13
C ASN A 2 5.24 -9.03 22.82
N ILE A 3 4.63 -7.88 22.55
CA ILE A 3 4.80 -7.12 21.29
C ILE A 3 6.28 -6.79 21.04
N LYS A 4 7.03 -6.48 22.10
CA LYS A 4 8.48 -6.28 22.08
C LYS A 4 9.26 -7.49 21.58
N LYS A 5 8.88 -8.72 21.99
CA LYS A 5 9.55 -9.95 21.52
C LYS A 5 9.25 -10.21 20.04
N ALA A 6 8.04 -9.90 19.58
CA ALA A 6 7.66 -10.02 18.19
C ALA A 6 8.44 -9.03 17.31
N TYR A 7 8.53 -7.76 17.74
CA TYR A 7 9.35 -6.75 17.06
C TYR A 7 10.82 -7.16 16.99
N ASN A 8 11.41 -7.58 18.12
CA ASN A 8 12.81 -8.01 18.15
C ASN A 8 13.08 -9.20 17.22
N TYR A 9 12.13 -10.12 17.11
CA TYR A 9 12.23 -11.25 16.19
C TYR A 9 12.08 -10.83 14.73
N PHE A 10 11.17 -9.89 14.45
CA PHE A 10 10.98 -9.31 13.12
C PHE A 10 12.27 -8.60 12.68
N TYR A 11 12.81 -7.72 13.51
CA TYR A 11 14.10 -7.04 13.28
C TYR A 11 15.23 -8.05 13.04
N TYR A 12 15.36 -9.06 13.91
CA TYR A 12 16.34 -10.15 13.76
C TYR A 12 16.27 -10.83 12.40
N LYS A 13 15.06 -11.10 11.90
CA LYS A 13 14.85 -11.75 10.61
C LYS A 13 15.21 -10.87 9.43
N ILE A 14 14.85 -9.59 9.48
CA ILE A 14 15.27 -8.62 8.45
C ILE A 14 16.80 -8.50 8.45
N TYR A 15 17.43 -8.37 9.62
CA TYR A 15 18.89 -8.34 9.74
C TYR A 15 19.55 -9.57 9.13
N LYS A 16 19.08 -10.78 9.48
CA LYS A 16 19.62 -12.03 8.92
C LYS A 16 19.43 -12.14 7.41
N SER A 17 18.31 -11.63 6.89
CA SER A 17 18.07 -11.58 5.44
C SER A 17 19.05 -10.65 4.74
N ILE A 18 19.35 -9.49 5.34
CA ILE A 18 20.31 -8.53 4.80
C ILE A 18 21.71 -9.12 4.87
N GLU A 19 22.14 -9.65 6.02
CA GLU A 19 23.46 -10.30 6.21
C GLU A 19 23.68 -11.43 5.20
N TYR A 20 22.64 -12.22 4.89
CA TYR A 20 22.69 -13.26 3.87
C TYR A 20 22.86 -12.70 2.46
N THR A 21 22.17 -11.60 2.13
CA THR A 21 22.15 -11.03 0.77
C THR A 21 23.37 -10.16 0.47
N SER A 22 23.89 -9.45 1.47
CA SER A 22 25.04 -8.55 1.32
C SER A 22 26.39 -9.28 1.27
N GLY A 23 26.40 -10.60 1.49
CA GLY A 23 27.62 -11.33 1.81
C GLY A 23 28.16 -10.95 3.20
N GLN A 24 29.01 -11.81 3.76
CA GLN A 24 29.67 -11.56 5.06
C GLN A 24 30.59 -10.32 5.08
N SER A 25 30.74 -9.61 3.96
CA SER A 25 31.66 -8.48 3.78
C SER A 25 31.20 -7.18 4.42
N ASP A 26 29.90 -6.99 4.66
CA ASP A 26 29.39 -5.66 5.05
C ASP A 26 29.67 -5.26 6.50
N GLY A 27 30.12 -6.17 7.35
CA GLY A 27 30.33 -5.88 8.77
C GLY A 27 29.03 -5.56 9.52
N ARG A 28 29.03 -5.81 10.84
CA ARG A 28 27.80 -5.78 11.65
C ARG A 28 27.12 -4.40 11.70
N THR A 29 27.91 -3.32 11.66
CA THR A 29 27.39 -1.94 11.75
C THR A 29 26.58 -1.56 10.53
N ILE A 30 27.04 -1.91 9.33
CA ILE A 30 26.33 -1.60 8.08
C ILE A 30 25.05 -2.43 7.98
N ALA A 31 25.11 -3.71 8.34
CA ALA A 31 23.93 -4.57 8.36
C ALA A 31 22.85 -4.05 9.34
N ASN A 32 23.24 -3.59 10.54
CA ASN A 32 22.32 -2.95 11.49
C ASN A 32 21.69 -1.67 10.93
N PHE A 33 22.49 -0.80 10.31
CA PHE A 33 22.00 0.44 9.69
C PHE A 33 21.00 0.15 8.56
N LYS A 34 21.35 -0.76 7.64
CA LYS A 34 20.45 -1.21 6.56
C LYS A 34 19.15 -1.81 7.11
N THR A 35 19.24 -2.60 8.19
CA THR A 35 18.05 -3.17 8.85
C THR A 35 17.15 -2.06 9.38
N GLY A 36 17.72 -1.07 10.07
CA GLY A 36 16.97 0.10 10.56
C GLY A 36 16.26 0.85 9.44
N LEU A 37 16.95 1.11 8.33
CA LEU A 37 16.34 1.73 7.15
C LEU A 37 15.17 0.94 6.58
N VAL A 38 15.28 -0.39 6.50
CA VAL A 38 14.19 -1.25 6.03
C VAL A 38 12.98 -1.20 6.97
N ILE A 39 13.21 -1.18 8.29
CA ILE A 39 12.10 -1.06 9.26
C ILE A 39 11.38 0.29 9.08
N ILE A 40 12.12 1.39 9.04
CA ILE A 40 11.55 2.74 8.82
C ILE A 40 10.77 2.77 7.50
N PHE A 41 11.33 2.19 6.43
CA PHE A 41 10.65 2.13 5.14
C PHE A 41 9.33 1.34 5.18
N LEU A 42 9.29 0.20 5.89
CA LEU A 42 8.06 -0.58 6.09
C LEU A 42 7.02 0.17 6.91
N GLU A 43 7.45 0.95 7.91
CA GLU A 43 6.55 1.79 8.70
C GLU A 43 5.96 2.93 7.85
N ILE A 44 6.77 3.58 7.01
CA ILE A 44 6.29 4.58 6.06
C ILE A 44 5.26 3.97 5.10
N ILE A 45 5.51 2.77 4.57
CA ILE A 45 4.54 2.04 3.72
C ILE A 45 3.22 1.83 4.46
N PHE A 46 3.30 1.35 5.71
CA PHE A 46 2.12 1.09 6.53
C PHE A 46 1.30 2.36 6.78
N PHE A 47 1.95 3.44 7.20
CA PHE A 47 1.27 4.71 7.45
C PHE A 47 0.72 5.34 6.18
N ALA A 48 1.47 5.32 5.07
CA ALA A 48 0.99 5.81 3.78
C ALA A 48 -0.29 5.09 3.36
N ALA A 49 -0.35 3.77 3.52
CA ALA A 49 -1.56 3.01 3.22
C ALA A 49 -2.75 3.43 4.12
N LEU A 50 -2.53 3.61 5.43
CA LEU A 50 -3.55 4.09 6.36
C LEU A 50 -4.08 5.48 5.99
N PHE A 51 -3.19 6.42 5.61
CA PHE A 51 -3.59 7.75 5.19
C PHE A 51 -4.43 7.73 3.91
N ILE A 52 -4.07 6.89 2.94
CA ILE A 52 -4.88 6.71 1.73
C ILE A 52 -6.29 6.23 2.10
N TYR A 53 -6.43 5.24 3.00
CA TYR A 53 -7.76 4.82 3.45
C TYR A 53 -8.50 5.89 4.22
N TYR A 54 -7.83 6.64 5.09
CA TYR A 54 -8.43 7.76 5.81
C TYR A 54 -9.02 8.80 4.84
N ASN A 55 -8.27 9.18 3.81
CA ASN A 55 -8.72 10.14 2.78
C ASN A 55 -9.84 9.56 1.89
N ILE A 56 -9.86 8.24 1.67
CA ILE A 56 -10.93 7.61 0.89
C ILE A 56 -12.24 7.60 1.68
N TYR A 57 -12.21 7.15 2.93
CA TYR A 57 -13.42 6.82 3.71
C TYR A 57 -13.90 7.93 4.63
N ILE A 58 -13.00 8.71 5.24
CA ILE A 58 -13.32 9.68 6.29
C ILE A 58 -13.32 11.11 5.74
N SER A 59 -12.22 11.58 5.15
CA SER A 59 -12.13 12.94 4.61
C SER A 59 -12.32 12.96 3.10
N LYS A 60 -13.58 12.99 2.65
CA LYS A 60 -13.90 12.91 1.21
C LYS A 60 -13.37 14.08 0.37
N ASP A 61 -13.15 15.24 0.99
CA ASP A 61 -12.74 16.49 0.32
C ASP A 61 -11.23 16.80 0.47
N SER A 62 -10.47 15.99 1.21
CA SER A 62 -9.02 16.21 1.33
C SER A 62 -8.30 15.83 0.03
N SER A 63 -7.34 16.65 -0.39
CA SER A 63 -6.45 16.36 -1.51
C SER A 63 -5.80 14.98 -1.35
N ILE A 64 -5.42 14.36 -2.47
CA ILE A 64 -4.75 13.05 -2.52
C ILE A 64 -3.47 13.03 -1.65
N VAL A 65 -2.79 14.17 -1.57
CA VAL A 65 -1.53 14.35 -0.83
C VAL A 65 -1.76 14.51 0.68
N GLY A 66 -3.01 14.71 1.10
CA GLY A 66 -3.35 14.98 2.48
C GLY A 66 -3.04 16.42 2.90
N THR A 67 -3.37 16.75 4.15
CA THR A 67 -3.10 18.08 4.74
C THR A 67 -1.76 18.11 5.46
N GLU A 68 -1.20 19.31 5.68
CA GLU A 68 0.04 19.47 6.46
C GLU A 68 -0.07 18.83 7.87
N LEU A 69 -1.24 18.97 8.51
CA LEU A 69 -1.53 18.35 9.80
C LEU A 69 -1.45 16.82 9.76
N GLN A 70 -1.90 16.19 8.67
CA GLN A 70 -1.80 14.75 8.48
C GLN A 70 -0.33 14.30 8.41
N TRP A 71 0.51 15.01 7.66
CA TRP A 71 1.95 14.74 7.59
C TRP A 71 2.66 14.93 8.92
N ILE A 72 2.36 16.03 9.64
CA ILE A 72 2.90 16.28 10.98
C ILE A 72 2.51 15.13 11.93
N THR A 73 1.24 14.70 11.89
CA THR A 73 0.76 13.57 12.70
C THR A 73 1.51 12.27 12.37
N MET A 74 1.78 12.02 11.09
CA MET A 74 2.56 10.85 10.66
C MET A 74 3.98 10.87 11.23
N VAL A 75 4.67 12.01 11.11
CA VAL A 75 6.05 12.15 11.63
C VAL A 75 6.08 11.98 13.14
N ILE A 76 5.12 12.56 13.86
CA ILE A 76 5.01 12.38 15.32
C ILE A 76 4.78 10.91 15.68
N LEU A 77 3.90 10.21 14.97
CA LEU A 77 3.63 8.79 15.21
C LEU A 77 4.87 7.91 14.95
N LEU A 78 5.59 8.16 13.86
CA LEU A 78 6.85 7.48 13.54
C LEU A 78 7.87 7.71 14.66
N VAL A 79 8.10 8.97 15.03
CA VAL A 79 9.06 9.32 16.10
C VAL A 79 8.66 8.70 17.43
N LEU A 80 7.38 8.64 17.77
CA LEU A 80 6.91 8.02 19.01
C LEU A 80 7.10 6.51 19.01
N ILE A 81 6.83 5.85 17.89
CA ILE A 81 7.03 4.40 17.73
C ILE A 81 8.52 4.08 17.82
N ASP A 82 9.35 4.77 17.05
CA ASP A 82 10.80 4.63 17.10
C ASP A 82 11.32 4.92 18.51
N TYR A 83 10.95 6.04 19.11
CA TYR A 83 11.36 6.38 20.47
C TYR A 83 10.93 5.31 21.46
N PHE A 84 9.69 4.82 21.43
CA PHE A 84 9.25 3.75 22.31
C PHE A 84 10.03 2.46 22.10
N ILE A 85 10.34 2.14 20.85
CA ILE A 85 11.04 0.92 20.45
C ILE A 85 12.55 0.99 20.70
N PHE A 86 13.16 2.17 20.70
CA PHE A 86 14.60 2.37 20.95
C PHE A 86 14.90 2.79 22.39
N TYR A 87 14.11 3.69 22.98
CA TYR A 87 14.34 4.20 24.34
C TYR A 87 13.90 3.20 25.42
N ASN A 88 12.75 2.54 25.28
CA ASN A 88 12.27 1.54 26.25
C ASN A 88 12.99 0.18 26.11
N SER A 89 14.09 0.21 25.38
CA SER A 89 14.71 -0.88 24.67
C SER A 89 16.20 -0.56 24.65
N SER A 90 16.78 -0.54 25.84
CA SER A 90 18.21 -0.82 26.05
C SER A 90 18.49 -2.24 25.52
N ILE A 91 18.37 -2.40 24.21
CA ILE A 91 18.39 -3.67 23.53
C ILE A 91 19.85 -4.06 23.46
N LYS A 92 20.18 -5.06 24.27
CA LYS A 92 21.39 -5.83 24.09
C LYS A 92 21.21 -6.68 22.84
N TRP A 93 21.32 -6.07 21.66
CA TRP A 93 21.10 -6.71 20.35
C TRP A 93 21.85 -8.05 20.26
N LYS A 94 23.07 -8.09 20.80
CA LYS A 94 23.89 -9.29 20.92
C LYS A 94 23.19 -10.46 21.66
N GLU A 95 22.54 -10.19 22.78
CA GLU A 95 21.79 -11.23 23.54
C GLU A 95 20.55 -11.70 22.77
N ILE A 96 19.88 -10.80 22.06
CA ILE A 96 18.72 -11.13 21.21
C ILE A 96 19.14 -12.03 20.06
N PHE A 97 20.24 -11.69 19.37
CA PHE A 97 20.81 -12.51 18.30
C PHE A 97 21.16 -13.91 18.79
N ILE A 98 21.90 -14.02 19.90
CA ILE A 98 22.26 -15.32 20.49
C ILE A 98 21.00 -16.15 20.81
N LYS A 99 19.99 -15.51 21.40
CA LYS A 99 18.75 -16.19 21.78
C LYS A 99 17.97 -16.73 20.59
N PHE A 100 17.90 -15.96 19.51
CA PHE A 100 17.15 -16.38 18.32
C PHE A 100 17.93 -17.30 17.40
N ASP A 101 19.26 -17.22 17.37
CA ASP A 101 20.14 -18.18 16.67
C ASP A 101 20.05 -19.58 17.28
N GLN A 102 19.78 -19.69 18.59
CA GLN A 102 19.58 -20.98 19.28
C GLN A 102 18.19 -21.60 19.06
N LEU A 103 17.29 -20.98 18.27
CA LEU A 103 15.97 -21.54 18.04
C LEU A 103 16.01 -22.83 17.21
N PRO A 104 15.16 -23.83 17.53
CA PRO A 104 15.03 -25.04 16.72
C PRO A 104 14.64 -24.70 15.27
N LYS A 105 15.28 -25.36 14.28
CA LYS A 105 15.06 -25.10 12.84
C LYS A 105 13.58 -25.04 12.45
N LYS A 106 12.75 -25.95 12.97
CA LYS A 106 11.30 -25.98 12.70
C LYS A 106 10.58 -24.70 13.15
N LYS A 107 10.86 -24.21 14.37
CA LYS A 107 10.28 -22.96 14.89
C LYS A 107 10.81 -21.75 14.14
N ASN A 108 12.09 -21.78 13.76
CA ASN A 108 12.72 -20.69 13.05
C ASN A 108 12.18 -20.53 11.61
N ASN A 109 11.88 -21.64 10.92
CA ASN A 109 11.28 -21.63 9.60
C ASN A 109 9.85 -21.10 9.62
N LEU A 110 9.04 -21.52 10.59
CA LEU A 110 7.67 -20.99 10.74
C LEU A 110 7.70 -19.48 10.98
N GLY A 111 8.58 -19.02 11.87
CA GLY A 111 8.74 -17.60 12.13
C GLY A 111 9.26 -16.80 10.93
N SER A 112 10.18 -17.36 10.12
CA SER A 112 10.59 -16.75 8.86
C SER A 112 9.40 -16.55 7.91
N TRP A 113 8.56 -17.57 7.74
CA TRP A 113 7.37 -17.49 6.89
C TRP A 113 6.39 -16.42 7.37
N ILE A 114 6.19 -16.31 8.69
CA ILE A 114 5.35 -15.27 9.27
C ILE A 114 5.90 -13.88 8.92
N VAL A 115 7.20 -13.62 9.14
CA VAL A 115 7.83 -12.33 8.81
C VAL A 115 7.69 -12.00 7.32
N PHE A 116 7.94 -12.99 6.46
CA PHE A 116 7.82 -12.84 5.01
C PHE A 116 6.39 -12.50 4.58
N LEU A 117 5.40 -13.23 5.09
CA LEU A 117 3.98 -12.96 4.82
C LEU A 117 3.56 -11.59 5.33
N THR A 118 4.06 -11.15 6.49
CA THR A 118 3.80 -9.80 7.01
C THR A 118 4.31 -8.72 6.06
N VAL A 119 5.55 -8.85 5.57
CA VAL A 119 6.12 -7.87 4.62
C VAL A 119 5.33 -7.85 3.30
N ILE A 120 5.00 -9.02 2.75
CA ILE A 120 4.16 -9.10 1.54
C ILE A 120 2.79 -8.48 1.79
N SER A 121 2.17 -8.75 2.93
CA SER A 121 0.86 -8.21 3.27
C SER A 121 0.90 -6.68 3.38
N LEU A 122 1.98 -6.09 3.91
CA LEU A 122 2.15 -4.63 3.97
C LEU A 122 2.26 -4.01 2.57
N ILE A 123 3.08 -4.60 1.70
CA ILE A 123 3.25 -4.13 0.32
C ILE A 123 1.93 -4.29 -0.46
N GLY A 124 1.29 -5.46 -0.36
CA GLY A 124 -0.01 -5.71 -0.99
C GLY A 124 -1.11 -4.77 -0.48
N ASN A 125 -1.08 -4.42 0.82
CA ASN A 125 -2.00 -3.46 1.39
C ASN A 125 -1.83 -2.04 0.81
N LEU A 126 -0.59 -1.61 0.58
CA LEU A 126 -0.30 -0.33 -0.09
C LEU A 126 -0.74 -0.35 -1.57
N ILE A 127 -0.48 -1.45 -2.29
CA ILE A 127 -0.97 -1.58 -3.68
C ILE A 127 -2.50 -1.50 -3.72
N PHE A 128 -3.17 -2.20 -2.79
CA PHE A 128 -4.62 -2.18 -2.70
C PHE A 128 -5.17 -0.79 -2.32
N SER A 129 -4.48 -0.04 -1.47
CA SER A 129 -4.90 1.32 -1.13
C SER A 129 -4.82 2.24 -2.35
N PHE A 130 -3.76 2.16 -3.15
CA PHE A 130 -3.65 2.88 -4.42
C PHE A 130 -4.72 2.47 -5.44
N TYR A 131 -5.04 1.18 -5.52
CA TYR A 131 -6.15 0.70 -6.36
C TYR A 131 -7.49 1.32 -5.96
N CYS A 132 -7.79 1.36 -4.66
CA CYS A 132 -8.99 2.01 -4.13
C CYS A 132 -9.00 3.52 -4.43
N LEU A 133 -7.84 4.16 -4.34
CA LEU A 133 -7.66 5.58 -4.64
C LEU A 133 -7.92 5.87 -6.13
N ASP A 134 -7.32 5.10 -7.05
CA ASP A 134 -7.54 5.22 -8.49
C ASP A 134 -9.01 5.01 -8.85
N ARG A 135 -9.65 4.01 -8.25
CA ARG A 135 -11.08 3.75 -8.46
C ARG A 135 -11.96 4.92 -8.00
N LYS A 136 -11.63 5.55 -6.86
CA LYS A 136 -12.33 6.75 -6.37
C LYS A 136 -12.11 7.93 -7.32
N ALA A 137 -10.86 8.19 -7.71
CA ALA A 137 -10.51 9.28 -8.63
C ALA A 137 -11.23 9.17 -9.98
N LYS A 138 -11.37 7.96 -10.54
CA LYS A 138 -12.13 7.71 -11.78
C LYS A 138 -13.63 7.98 -11.63
N LYS A 139 -14.20 7.70 -10.45
CA LYS A 139 -15.61 7.94 -10.16
C LYS A 139 -15.90 9.43 -10.00
N ASP A 140 -15.03 10.13 -9.28
CA ASP A 140 -15.17 11.55 -8.95
C ASP A 140 -14.58 12.45 -10.05
N GLN A 141 -14.21 11.88 -11.21
CA GLN A 141 -13.62 12.61 -12.32
C GLN A 141 -14.63 13.59 -12.92
N VAL A 142 -14.32 14.88 -12.79
CA VAL A 142 -15.02 15.98 -13.46
C VAL A 142 -14.24 16.40 -14.71
N GLY A 143 -14.94 16.68 -15.82
CA GLY A 143 -14.32 17.10 -17.08
C GLY A 143 -14.97 16.49 -18.32
N PRO A 144 -14.51 16.83 -19.53
CA PRO A 144 -15.15 16.41 -20.80
C PRO A 144 -15.14 14.88 -21.01
N TYR A 145 -14.27 14.16 -20.29
CA TYR A 145 -14.16 12.70 -20.29
C TYR A 145 -14.81 12.03 -19.07
N ALA A 146 -15.54 12.79 -18.24
CA ALA A 146 -16.27 12.23 -17.10
C ALA A 146 -17.23 11.11 -17.57
N PRO A 147 -17.32 9.99 -16.84
CA PRO A 147 -18.07 8.82 -17.29
C PRO A 147 -19.54 9.13 -17.59
N GLU A 148 -20.16 10.03 -16.82
CA GLU A 148 -21.55 10.47 -17.07
C GLU A 148 -21.70 11.25 -18.38
N ILE A 149 -20.77 12.15 -18.67
CA ILE A 149 -20.78 12.98 -19.88
C ILE A 149 -20.53 12.10 -21.10
N VAL A 150 -19.55 11.19 -21.03
CA VAL A 150 -19.26 10.23 -22.09
C VAL A 150 -20.45 9.30 -22.33
N ALA A 151 -21.10 8.80 -21.28
CA ALA A 151 -22.30 7.96 -21.40
C ALA A 151 -23.48 8.73 -22.00
N LYS A 152 -23.68 10.00 -21.63
CA LYS A 152 -24.72 10.86 -22.23
C LYS A 152 -24.45 11.13 -23.71
N LYS A 153 -23.20 11.43 -24.07
CA LYS A 153 -22.77 11.64 -25.47
C LYS A 153 -22.97 10.38 -26.32
N ARG A 154 -22.52 9.22 -25.84
CA ARG A 154 -22.75 7.92 -26.53
C ARG A 154 -24.22 7.62 -26.76
N ARG A 155 -25.09 7.90 -25.77
CA ARG A 155 -26.54 7.74 -25.92
C ARG A 155 -27.10 8.67 -27.01
N GLY A 156 -26.71 9.95 -27.00
CA GLY A 156 -27.11 10.92 -28.02
C GLY A 156 -26.66 10.52 -29.43
N ASP A 157 -25.41 10.10 -29.60
CA ASP A 157 -24.88 9.65 -30.89
C ASP A 157 -25.59 8.39 -31.39
N SER A 158 -25.93 7.46 -30.48
CA SER A 158 -26.68 6.25 -30.82
C SER A 158 -28.10 6.57 -31.28
N LEU A 159 -28.79 7.50 -30.61
CA LEU A 159 -30.12 7.97 -31.00
C LEU A 159 -30.11 8.66 -32.36
N ARG A 160 -29.14 9.54 -32.62
CA ARG A 160 -29.01 10.21 -33.93
C ARG A 160 -28.75 9.20 -35.05
N LYS A 161 -27.91 8.20 -34.81
CA LYS A 161 -27.70 7.10 -35.77
C LYS A 161 -28.99 6.31 -36.02
N ALA A 162 -29.75 5.99 -34.99
CA ALA A 162 -31.02 5.28 -35.12
C ALA A 162 -32.02 6.08 -35.97
N GLN A 163 -32.20 7.38 -35.67
CA GLN A 163 -33.06 8.28 -36.46
C GLN A 163 -32.59 8.41 -37.91
N GLN A 164 -31.28 8.44 -38.16
CA GLN A 164 -30.73 8.49 -39.50
C GLN A 164 -31.05 7.20 -40.28
N VAL A 165 -30.92 6.04 -39.65
CA VAL A 165 -31.29 4.75 -40.25
C VAL A 165 -32.79 4.69 -40.56
N GLU A 166 -33.64 5.13 -39.64
CA GLU A 166 -35.10 5.19 -39.84
C GLU A 166 -35.49 6.12 -40.99
N LYS A 167 -34.88 7.31 -41.06
CA LYS A 167 -35.08 8.25 -42.17
C LYS A 167 -34.63 7.66 -43.52
N LEU A 168 -33.53 6.91 -43.53
CA LEU A 168 -33.06 6.21 -44.74
C LEU A 168 -34.05 5.12 -45.18
N LYS A 169 -34.59 4.33 -44.23
CA LYS A 169 -35.62 3.31 -44.54
C LYS A 169 -36.87 3.92 -45.19
N TYR A 170 -37.32 5.08 -44.69
CA TYR A 170 -38.43 5.82 -45.28
C TYR A 170 -38.13 6.29 -46.72
N ILE A 171 -36.94 6.87 -46.95
CA ILE A 171 -36.52 7.38 -48.27
C ILE A 171 -36.40 6.24 -49.30
N TYR A 172 -35.88 5.08 -48.91
CA TYR A 172 -35.67 3.95 -49.82
C TYR A 172 -36.87 2.99 -49.91
N GLY A 173 -38.00 3.33 -49.28
CA GLY A 173 -39.27 2.62 -49.44
C GLY A 173 -39.30 1.19 -48.87
N GLU A 174 -38.42 0.86 -47.91
CA GLU A 174 -38.36 -0.49 -47.33
C GLU A 174 -39.63 -0.86 -46.53
N GLU A 175 -40.41 0.13 -46.08
CA GLU A 175 -41.69 -0.12 -45.41
C GLU A 175 -42.81 -0.57 -46.36
N ASN A 176 -42.64 -0.38 -47.67
CA ASN A 176 -43.61 -0.79 -48.70
C ASN A 176 -43.35 -2.21 -49.26
N LYS A 177 -42.37 -2.94 -48.73
CA LYS A 177 -42.17 -4.37 -49.04
C LYS A 177 -43.01 -5.23 -48.10
N LYS A 178 -44.34 -5.22 -48.30
CA LYS A 178 -45.26 -6.23 -47.77
C LYS A 178 -46.11 -6.77 -48.91
#